data_AF-A0A9P5QMD8-F1
#
_entry.id   AF-A0A9P5QMD8-F1
#
_cell.length_a   1.000
_cell.length_b   1.000
_cell.length_c   1.000
_cell.angle_alpha   90.00
_cell.angle_beta   90.00
_cell.angle_gamma   90.00
#
_symmetry.space_group_name_H-M   'P 1'
#
loop_
_entity.id
_entity.type
_entity.pdbx_description
1 polymer ?
#
loop_
_entity_poly.entity_id
_entity_poly.type
_entity_poly.pdbx_seq_one_letter_code
_entity_poly.pdbx_strand_id
1 'polypeptide(L)'
;MTAVTKTTLFALAAAMALALLATITEAHSWADCVDWRFNNPKKPGWTDKHGKCHGWARRYPVKTKYRFGDLDSASPNRHYEQDSKLYACSAPGRGREDGADERRANPVSKAYGGGFRPMASVKAGDTMCVRWPSKNHASEYKVPPVFIYGPPSVTKEDPSQKQLLKMPIAKLNYNNCNRIRGDEDHTPCGGCFKIPSNRKTGTYMIQWRWELNKGEFYTSCWDVQVKGRTVKPNVQSLPSNGTETTNDNESSADEDHPLGDNSNAFSDLARE
;
A
#
# COMPACT_ATOMS: atom_id res chain seq x y z
N MET A 1 -47.92 -22.65 -36.05
CA MET A 1 -47.88 -21.68 -34.94
C MET A 1 -47.84 -22.48 -33.64
N THR A 2 -46.66 -22.66 -33.07
CA THR A 2 -46.46 -23.46 -31.85
C THR A 2 -46.83 -22.61 -30.64
N ALA A 3 -47.84 -23.06 -29.89
CA ALA A 3 -48.31 -22.37 -28.70
C ALA A 3 -47.28 -22.52 -27.57
N VAL A 4 -46.69 -21.41 -27.15
CA VAL A 4 -45.84 -21.37 -25.96
C VAL A 4 -46.75 -21.43 -24.73
N THR A 5 -46.65 -22.50 -23.95
CA THR A 5 -47.42 -22.70 -22.72
C THR A 5 -46.90 -21.78 -21.60
N LYS A 6 -47.81 -21.29 -20.74
CA LYS A 6 -47.52 -20.35 -19.64
C LYS A 6 -46.41 -20.84 -18.69
N THR A 7 -46.24 -22.15 -18.56
CA THR A 7 -45.20 -22.79 -17.72
C THR A 7 -43.78 -22.50 -18.22
N THR A 8 -43.59 -22.39 -19.54
CA THR A 8 -42.29 -22.13 -20.17
C THR A 8 -41.83 -20.68 -19.96
N LEU A 9 -42.78 -19.74 -19.88
CA LEU A 9 -42.51 -18.32 -19.58
C LEU A 9 -42.01 -18.10 -18.14
N PHE A 10 -42.55 -18.83 -17.16
CA PHE A 10 -42.09 -18.73 -15.77
C PHE A 10 -40.68 -19.30 -15.57
N ALA A 11 -40.34 -20.42 -16.23
CA ALA A 11 -39.01 -21.01 -16.16
C ALA A 11 -37.93 -20.10 -16.78
N LEU A 12 -38.26 -19.42 -17.89
CA LEU A 12 -37.37 -18.43 -18.53
C LEU A 12 -37.19 -17.16 -17.69
N ALA A 13 -38.25 -16.67 -17.04
CA ALA A 13 -38.16 -15.51 -16.14
C ALA A 13 -37.32 -15.82 -14.89
N ALA A 14 -37.48 -17.01 -14.30
CA ALA A 14 -36.66 -17.47 -13.17
C ALA A 14 -35.18 -17.67 -13.56
N ALA A 15 -34.91 -18.22 -14.75
CA ALA A 15 -33.55 -18.38 -15.26
C ALA A 15 -32.87 -17.03 -15.57
N MET A 16 -33.61 -16.05 -16.11
CA MET A 16 -33.10 -14.68 -16.29
C MET A 16 -32.88 -13.96 -14.94
N ALA A 17 -33.76 -14.14 -13.96
CA ALA A 17 -33.57 -13.59 -12.61
C ALA A 17 -32.36 -14.22 -11.89
N LEU A 18 -32.10 -15.52 -12.09
CA LEU A 18 -30.88 -16.18 -11.59
C LEU A 18 -29.61 -15.73 -12.35
N ALA A 19 -29.71 -15.42 -13.64
CA ALA A 19 -28.59 -14.87 -14.41
C ALA A 19 -28.30 -13.38 -14.08
N LEU A 20 -29.31 -12.65 -13.58
CA LEU A 20 -29.18 -11.28 -13.06
C LEU A 20 -28.67 -11.22 -11.62
N LEU A 21 -28.59 -12.35 -10.91
CA LEU A 21 -27.67 -12.51 -9.77
C LEU A 21 -26.22 -12.65 -10.25
N ALA A 22 -25.87 -11.86 -11.28
CA ALA A 22 -24.49 -11.62 -11.66
C ALA A 22 -23.76 -11.21 -10.38
N THR A 23 -22.77 -12.02 -10.05
CA THR A 23 -21.87 -11.86 -8.92
C THR A 23 -21.53 -10.38 -8.76
N ILE A 24 -21.98 -9.77 -7.67
CA ILE A 24 -21.51 -8.47 -7.23
C ILE A 24 -20.05 -8.73 -6.86
N THR A 25 -19.15 -8.57 -7.83
CA THR A 25 -17.72 -8.74 -7.61
C THR A 25 -17.27 -7.55 -6.80
N GLU A 26 -16.99 -7.81 -5.53
CA GLU A 26 -16.51 -6.80 -4.58
C GLU A 26 -15.09 -6.39 -5.00
N ALA A 27 -14.96 -5.17 -5.51
CA ALA A 27 -13.71 -4.65 -6.08
C ALA A 27 -12.80 -4.01 -5.02
N HIS A 28 -13.10 -4.22 -3.74
CA HIS A 28 -12.56 -3.44 -2.64
C HIS A 28 -11.20 -4.01 -2.20
N SER A 29 -10.15 -3.21 -2.34
CA SER A 29 -8.78 -3.62 -2.07
C SER A 29 -8.22 -2.98 -0.80
N TRP A 30 -7.12 -3.55 -0.29
CA TRP A 30 -6.46 -3.13 0.95
C TRP A 30 -4.98 -3.51 0.93
N ALA A 31 -4.20 -2.91 1.82
CA ALA A 31 -2.81 -3.33 2.03
C ALA A 31 -2.75 -4.66 2.80
N ASP A 32 -2.53 -5.76 2.09
CA ASP A 32 -2.35 -7.10 2.65
C ASP A 32 -1.01 -7.23 3.40
N CYS A 33 0.04 -6.67 2.80
CA CYS A 33 1.38 -6.63 3.36
C CYS A 33 1.97 -5.24 3.19
N VAL A 34 2.62 -4.69 4.22
CA VAL A 34 3.19 -3.34 4.17
C VAL A 34 4.73 -3.33 4.20
N ASP A 35 5.37 -4.48 4.40
CA ASP A 35 6.82 -4.68 4.26
C ASP A 35 7.06 -6.00 3.50
N TRP A 36 6.73 -6.00 2.22
CA TRP A 36 7.00 -7.11 1.31
C TRP A 36 8.47 -7.12 0.92
N ARG A 37 9.12 -8.27 1.07
CA ARG A 37 10.53 -8.46 0.71
C ARG A 37 10.66 -9.53 -0.35
N PHE A 38 11.24 -9.16 -1.49
CA PHE A 38 11.48 -10.10 -2.58
C PHE A 38 12.59 -11.09 -2.20
N ASN A 39 12.37 -12.36 -2.52
CA ASN A 39 13.38 -13.42 -2.45
C ASN A 39 14.54 -13.14 -3.41
N ASN A 40 14.24 -12.57 -4.58
CA ASN A 40 15.23 -12.12 -5.56
C ASN A 40 14.83 -10.73 -6.11
N PRO A 41 15.46 -9.64 -5.64
CA PRO A 41 15.15 -8.28 -6.10
C PRO A 41 15.34 -8.05 -7.61
N LYS A 42 16.17 -8.86 -8.29
CA LYS A 42 16.38 -8.77 -9.75
C LYS A 42 15.24 -9.42 -10.54
N LYS A 43 14.39 -10.20 -9.89
CA LYS A 43 13.21 -10.86 -10.49
C LYS A 43 12.01 -10.66 -9.55
N PRO A 44 11.55 -9.41 -9.40
CA PRO A 44 10.51 -9.08 -8.43
C PRO A 44 9.19 -9.77 -8.79
N GLY A 45 8.41 -10.06 -7.76
CA GLY A 45 7.06 -10.56 -7.88
C GLY A 45 6.33 -10.54 -6.53
N TRP A 46 5.01 -10.49 -6.60
CA TRP A 46 4.10 -10.25 -5.49
C TRP A 46 3.43 -11.53 -4.96
N THR A 47 3.57 -12.65 -5.67
CA THR A 47 3.11 -13.94 -5.15
C THR A 47 4.09 -14.51 -4.11
N ASP A 48 3.62 -15.42 -3.25
CA ASP A 48 4.41 -16.01 -2.15
C ASP A 48 5.66 -16.79 -2.59
N LYS A 49 5.76 -17.20 -3.87
CA LYS A 49 7.00 -17.77 -4.41
C LYS A 49 8.11 -16.73 -4.61
N HIS A 50 7.76 -15.45 -4.74
CA HIS A 50 8.70 -14.37 -5.07
C HIS A 50 9.12 -13.53 -3.86
N GLY A 51 8.46 -13.65 -2.72
CA GLY A 51 8.77 -12.86 -1.54
C GLY A 51 7.98 -13.30 -0.33
N LYS A 52 8.16 -12.56 0.77
CA LYS A 52 7.46 -12.78 2.02
C LYS A 52 7.11 -11.46 2.67
N CYS A 53 6.08 -11.47 3.50
CA CYS A 53 5.69 -10.32 4.28
C CYS A 53 6.43 -10.24 5.62
N HIS A 54 6.89 -9.04 5.98
CA HIS A 54 7.62 -8.76 7.22
C HIS A 54 6.96 -7.67 8.08
N GLY A 55 5.81 -7.15 7.66
CA GLY A 55 5.08 -6.11 8.37
C GLY A 55 3.66 -6.00 7.83
N TRP A 56 2.71 -5.76 8.73
CA TRP A 56 1.29 -5.76 8.41
C TRP A 56 0.61 -4.47 8.90
N ALA A 57 -0.58 -4.23 8.37
CA ALA A 57 -1.49 -3.22 8.91
C ALA A 57 -1.89 -3.52 10.36
N ARG A 58 -2.42 -2.50 11.04
CA ARG A 58 -2.82 -2.62 12.46
C ARG A 58 -3.84 -3.74 12.62
N ARG A 59 -3.69 -4.49 13.72
CA ARG A 59 -4.59 -5.59 14.13
C ARG A 59 -4.84 -6.62 13.03
N TYR A 60 -3.84 -6.84 12.14
CA TYR A 60 -3.95 -7.84 11.09
C TYR A 60 -3.88 -9.25 11.71
N PRO A 61 -4.81 -10.18 11.42
CA PRO A 61 -4.88 -11.47 12.11
C PRO A 61 -3.69 -12.39 11.82
N VAL A 62 -3.16 -13.07 12.85
CA VAL A 62 -2.09 -14.07 12.67
C VAL A 62 -2.59 -15.30 11.91
N LYS A 63 -3.77 -15.80 12.28
CA LYS A 63 -4.40 -16.96 11.65
C LYS A 63 -5.61 -16.48 10.86
N THR A 64 -5.61 -16.80 9.58
CA THR A 64 -6.75 -16.61 8.71
C THR A 64 -7.00 -17.93 7.99
N LYS A 65 -8.28 -18.31 7.88
CA LYS A 65 -8.73 -19.41 7.01
C LYS A 65 -8.96 -18.94 5.57
N TYR A 66 -8.95 -17.64 5.36
CA TYR A 66 -9.22 -16.97 4.10
C TYR A 66 -7.97 -16.98 3.23
N ARG A 67 -8.13 -17.12 1.91
CA ARG A 67 -7.02 -17.01 0.97
C ARG A 67 -6.61 -15.54 0.84
N PHE A 68 -5.46 -15.29 0.22
CA PHE A 68 -5.07 -13.94 -0.17
C PHE A 68 -6.15 -13.36 -1.08
N GLY A 69 -6.72 -12.19 -0.74
CA GLY A 69 -7.82 -11.58 -1.48
C GLY A 69 -9.22 -11.87 -0.92
N ASP A 70 -9.39 -12.79 0.03
CA ASP A 70 -10.71 -13.17 0.58
C ASP A 70 -11.10 -12.42 1.88
N LEU A 71 -10.27 -11.47 2.35
CA LEU A 71 -10.50 -10.78 3.63
C LEU A 71 -11.47 -9.59 3.53
N ASP A 72 -12.01 -9.29 2.36
CA ASP A 72 -13.15 -8.39 2.14
C ASP A 72 -14.47 -8.98 2.66
N SER A 73 -14.67 -10.30 2.54
CA SER A 73 -15.86 -10.98 3.09
C SER A 73 -15.66 -11.54 4.51
N ALA A 74 -14.56 -11.19 5.19
CA ALA A 74 -14.25 -11.67 6.53
C ALA A 74 -14.90 -10.82 7.63
N SER A 75 -14.85 -11.31 8.89
CA SER A 75 -15.23 -10.51 10.06
C SER A 75 -14.08 -10.47 11.08
N PRO A 76 -13.50 -9.29 11.36
CA PRO A 76 -13.69 -8.04 10.61
C PRO A 76 -13.08 -8.15 9.19
N ASN A 77 -13.69 -7.46 8.22
CA ASN A 77 -13.13 -7.38 6.86
C ASN A 77 -11.90 -6.44 6.85
N ARG A 78 -11.15 -6.43 5.74
CA ARG A 78 -9.93 -5.60 5.61
C ARG A 78 -10.05 -4.46 4.62
N HIS A 79 -11.09 -4.39 3.80
CA HIS A 79 -11.40 -3.16 3.09
C HIS A 79 -11.94 -2.14 4.09
N TYR A 80 -11.71 -0.86 3.85
CA TYR A 80 -12.35 0.18 4.62
C TYR A 80 -12.67 1.30 3.66
N GLU A 81 -13.95 1.43 3.32
CA GLU A 81 -14.43 2.52 2.48
C GLU A 81 -14.64 3.77 3.35
N GLN A 82 -13.91 4.84 3.05
CA GLN A 82 -14.03 6.11 3.76
C GLN A 82 -15.45 6.69 3.60
N ASP A 83 -16.01 7.16 4.71
CA ASP A 83 -17.27 7.90 4.68
C ASP A 83 -17.05 9.38 4.34
N SER A 84 -18.15 10.14 4.31
CA SER A 84 -18.12 11.60 4.10
C SER A 84 -17.36 12.36 5.20
N LYS A 85 -17.10 11.75 6.36
CA LYS A 85 -16.31 12.35 7.44
C LYS A 85 -14.81 12.14 7.22
N LEU A 86 -14.41 11.30 6.25
CA LEU A 86 -13.03 11.08 5.83
C LEU A 86 -12.12 10.71 7.00
N TYR A 87 -12.49 9.70 7.79
CA TYR A 87 -11.57 9.15 8.77
C TYR A 87 -10.41 8.46 8.05
N ALA A 88 -9.18 8.76 8.48
CA ALA A 88 -7.99 8.27 7.79
C ALA A 88 -7.84 6.75 7.89
N CYS A 89 -8.09 6.20 9.07
CA CYS A 89 -7.96 4.79 9.37
C CYS A 89 -9.31 4.23 9.79
N SER A 90 -9.52 2.96 9.47
CA SER A 90 -10.72 2.25 9.87
C SER A 90 -10.88 2.20 11.38
N ALA A 91 -12.14 2.27 11.83
CA ALA A 91 -12.52 2.20 13.23
C ALA A 91 -13.92 1.58 13.35
N PRO A 92 -14.25 0.91 14.46
CA PRO A 92 -15.58 0.33 14.65
C PRO A 92 -16.69 1.38 14.53
N GLY A 93 -17.73 1.10 13.74
CA GLY A 93 -18.86 2.00 13.50
C GLY A 93 -18.50 3.25 12.69
N ARG A 94 -17.45 3.20 11.86
CA ARG A 94 -17.00 4.31 11.02
C ARG A 94 -16.63 3.79 9.63
N GLY A 95 -16.96 4.59 8.62
CA GLY A 95 -16.86 4.18 7.22
C GLY A 95 -18.23 3.98 6.61
N ARG A 96 -18.25 3.84 5.29
CA ARG A 96 -19.39 3.24 4.60
C ARG A 96 -19.38 1.73 4.77
N GLU A 97 -18.18 1.16 4.78
CA GLU A 97 -17.91 -0.23 5.12
C GLU A 97 -16.95 -0.27 6.31
N ASP A 98 -17.45 -0.80 7.43
CA ASP A 98 -16.66 -0.97 8.64
C ASP A 98 -15.57 -2.01 8.41
N GLY A 99 -14.34 -1.53 8.23
CA GLY A 99 -13.15 -2.38 8.20
C GLY A 99 -12.70 -2.84 9.59
N ALA A 100 -11.64 -3.63 9.61
CA ALA A 100 -10.93 -3.95 10.85
C ALA A 100 -10.46 -2.68 11.57
N ASP A 101 -10.53 -2.65 12.90
CA ASP A 101 -10.06 -1.49 13.69
C ASP A 101 -8.57 -1.24 13.44
N GLU A 102 -8.26 -0.18 12.70
CA GLU A 102 -6.92 0.27 12.37
C GLU A 102 -6.58 1.59 13.06
N ARG A 103 -7.31 1.98 14.11
CA ARG A 103 -6.91 3.12 14.94
C ARG A 103 -5.59 2.84 15.64
N ARG A 104 -4.77 3.87 15.83
CA ARG A 104 -3.56 3.77 16.63
C ARG A 104 -3.89 3.25 18.02
N ALA A 105 -3.19 2.20 18.43
CA ALA A 105 -3.33 1.69 19.78
C ALA A 105 -2.40 2.43 20.75
N ASN A 106 -2.76 2.45 22.04
CA ASN A 106 -1.92 2.98 23.11
C ASN A 106 -1.70 1.91 24.21
N PRO A 107 -0.47 1.39 24.39
CA PRO A 107 0.70 1.59 23.53
C PRO A 107 0.51 1.00 22.12
N VAL A 108 1.31 1.45 21.15
CA VAL A 108 1.24 0.97 19.74
C VAL A 108 1.35 -0.55 19.65
N SER A 109 2.12 -1.17 20.53
CA SER A 109 2.28 -2.63 20.60
C SER A 109 0.97 -3.40 20.77
N LYS A 110 -0.12 -2.79 21.29
CA LYS A 110 -1.42 -3.48 21.37
C LYS A 110 -2.07 -3.76 20.01
N ALA A 111 -1.61 -3.12 18.93
CA ALA A 111 -2.09 -3.39 17.58
C ALA A 111 -1.29 -4.50 16.86
N TYR A 112 -0.25 -5.07 17.49
CA TYR A 112 0.69 -6.01 16.87
C TYR A 112 1.09 -7.13 17.83
N GLY A 113 1.47 -8.29 17.30
CA GLY A 113 1.83 -9.45 18.12
C GLY A 113 0.65 -10.10 18.84
N GLY A 114 0.91 -11.20 19.55
CA GLY A 114 -0.13 -12.03 20.15
C GLY A 114 -1.08 -12.59 19.09
N GLY A 115 -2.33 -12.14 19.08
CA GLY A 115 -3.33 -12.48 18.06
C GLY A 115 -3.13 -11.75 16.72
N PHE A 116 -2.25 -10.75 16.67
CA PHE A 116 -1.99 -9.93 15.49
C PHE A 116 -0.58 -10.12 14.92
N ARG A 117 -0.44 -9.87 13.62
CA ARG A 117 0.83 -9.91 12.89
C ARG A 117 1.79 -8.82 13.38
N PRO A 118 3.11 -8.95 13.14
CA PRO A 118 4.09 -7.99 13.64
C PRO A 118 4.08 -6.66 12.86
N MET A 119 4.57 -5.62 13.53
CA MET A 119 4.80 -4.29 12.96
C MET A 119 6.03 -4.30 12.03
N ALA A 120 5.99 -3.51 10.96
CA ALA A 120 7.14 -3.33 10.07
C ALA A 120 8.31 -2.62 10.78
N SER A 121 9.55 -2.95 10.39
CA SER A 121 10.74 -2.22 10.85
C SER A 121 11.77 -2.04 9.73
N VAL A 122 12.18 -0.78 9.54
CA VAL A 122 13.02 -0.32 8.42
C VAL A 122 13.98 0.78 8.89
N LYS A 123 14.99 1.11 8.08
CA LYS A 123 15.82 2.32 8.28
C LYS A 123 15.29 3.47 7.44
N ALA A 124 15.59 4.69 7.86
CA ALA A 124 15.37 5.87 7.03
C ALA A 124 16.12 5.72 5.70
N GLY A 125 15.44 6.01 4.58
CA GLY A 125 15.98 5.82 3.23
C GLY A 125 15.89 4.40 2.66
N ASP A 126 15.45 3.42 3.44
CA ASP A 126 15.20 2.07 2.92
C ASP A 126 14.03 2.07 1.94
N THR A 127 14.03 1.11 1.02
CA THR A 127 12.88 0.81 0.18
C THR A 127 11.94 -0.11 0.93
N MET A 128 10.66 0.26 1.00
CA MET A 128 9.58 -0.54 1.58
C MET A 128 8.56 -0.84 0.47
N CYS A 129 8.08 -2.08 0.41
CA CYS A 129 7.13 -2.50 -0.60
C CYS A 129 5.81 -2.91 0.04
N VAL A 130 4.70 -2.52 -0.59
CA VAL A 130 3.34 -2.84 -0.16
C VAL A 130 2.72 -3.76 -1.20
N ARG A 131 2.01 -4.78 -0.74
CA ARG A 131 1.26 -5.73 -1.56
C ARG A 131 -0.23 -5.62 -1.25
N TRP A 132 -1.06 -5.72 -2.28
CA TRP A 132 -2.53 -5.70 -2.21
C TRP A 132 -3.12 -6.67 -3.25
N PRO A 133 -4.35 -7.18 -3.04
CA PRO A 133 -5.07 -7.90 -4.08
C PRO A 133 -5.49 -6.92 -5.19
N SER A 134 -5.35 -7.28 -6.47
CA SER A 134 -5.87 -6.45 -7.57
C SER A 134 -7.37 -6.30 -7.51
N LYS A 135 -8.06 -7.29 -6.95
CA LYS A 135 -9.48 -7.48 -7.24
C LYS A 135 -9.66 -7.63 -8.76
N ASN A 136 -10.79 -7.25 -9.31
CA ASN A 136 -11.05 -7.26 -10.76
C ASN A 136 -10.22 -6.24 -11.60
N HIS A 137 -9.22 -5.57 -11.04
CA HIS A 137 -8.44 -4.51 -11.72
C HIS A 137 -7.01 -4.93 -12.14
N ALA A 138 -6.72 -6.24 -12.24
CA ALA A 138 -5.39 -6.73 -12.63
C ALA A 138 -5.06 -6.47 -14.12
N SER A 139 -6.10 -6.52 -14.96
CA SER A 139 -5.98 -6.44 -16.41
C SER A 139 -6.31 -5.06 -16.99
N GLU A 140 -6.97 -4.21 -16.21
CA GLU A 140 -7.45 -2.91 -16.63
C GLU A 140 -6.32 -1.92 -16.98
N TYR A 141 -6.49 -1.23 -18.10
CA TYR A 141 -5.48 -0.29 -18.63
C TYR A 141 -5.43 1.04 -17.85
N LYS A 142 -6.54 1.47 -17.24
CA LYS A 142 -6.66 2.76 -16.55
C LYS A 142 -7.20 2.58 -15.14
N VAL A 143 -6.34 2.14 -14.24
CA VAL A 143 -6.67 2.05 -12.81
C VAL A 143 -6.08 3.27 -12.09
N PRO A 144 -6.87 3.97 -11.25
CA PRO A 144 -6.32 5.03 -10.43
C PRO A 144 -5.15 4.54 -9.57
N PRO A 145 -4.14 5.40 -9.34
CA PRO A 145 -2.95 5.03 -8.58
C PRO A 145 -3.27 4.87 -7.09
N VAL A 146 -2.40 4.15 -6.40
CA VAL A 146 -2.34 4.15 -4.94
C VAL A 146 -1.49 5.33 -4.48
N PHE A 147 -1.93 6.03 -3.44
CA PHE A 147 -1.13 7.01 -2.74
C PHE A 147 -0.67 6.49 -1.38
N ILE A 148 0.58 6.79 -1.04
CA ILE A 148 1.17 6.54 0.27
C ILE A 148 1.34 7.87 0.99
N TYR A 149 0.75 8.00 2.18
CA TYR A 149 0.82 9.21 3.01
C TYR A 149 1.46 8.90 4.37
N GLY A 150 2.12 9.88 4.97
CA GLY A 150 2.59 9.74 6.36
C GLY A 150 3.21 11.03 6.92
N PRO A 151 2.93 11.38 8.19
CA PRO A 151 3.39 12.63 8.80
C PRO A 151 4.91 12.72 8.84
N PRO A 152 5.56 13.88 8.63
CA PRO A 152 7.03 14.04 8.58
C PRO A 152 7.74 13.76 9.92
N SER A 153 7.00 13.78 11.02
CA SER A 153 7.47 13.51 12.38
C SER A 153 6.62 12.43 13.05
N VAL A 154 7.14 11.84 14.13
CA VAL A 154 6.39 10.89 14.96
C VAL A 154 5.21 11.61 15.60
N THR A 155 4.03 11.02 15.52
CA THR A 155 2.80 11.54 16.13
C THR A 155 2.37 10.70 17.32
N LYS A 156 1.69 11.33 18.28
CA LYS A 156 1.05 10.63 19.40
C LYS A 156 -0.26 9.96 18.98
N GLU A 157 -1.02 10.65 18.12
CA GLU A 157 -2.29 10.22 17.56
C GLU A 157 -2.23 10.11 16.03
N ASP A 158 -3.25 9.49 15.44
CA ASP A 158 -3.41 9.47 13.98
C ASP A 158 -3.76 10.87 13.46
N PRO A 159 -3.05 11.39 12.43
CA PRO A 159 -3.48 12.59 11.73
C PRO A 159 -4.84 12.36 11.05
N SER A 160 -5.63 13.42 10.94
CA SER A 160 -6.85 13.42 10.12
C SER A 160 -6.53 13.21 8.63
N GLN A 161 -7.51 12.76 7.83
CA GLN A 161 -7.31 12.60 6.38
C GLN A 161 -6.89 13.92 5.73
N LYS A 162 -7.49 15.05 6.12
CA LYS A 162 -7.13 16.39 5.61
C LYS A 162 -5.66 16.74 5.88
N GLN A 163 -5.09 16.28 7.00
CA GLN A 163 -3.66 16.45 7.26
C GLN A 163 -2.84 15.51 6.37
N LEU A 164 -3.20 14.23 6.29
CA LEU A 164 -2.46 13.23 5.50
C LEU A 164 -2.36 13.60 4.02
N LEU A 165 -3.42 14.14 3.42
CA LEU A 165 -3.41 14.56 2.01
C LEU A 165 -2.32 15.60 1.69
N LYS A 166 -1.82 16.32 2.70
CA LYS A 166 -0.70 17.27 2.57
C LYS A 166 0.68 16.67 2.81
N MET A 167 0.75 15.38 3.11
CA MET A 167 1.96 14.66 3.51
C MET A 167 2.19 13.40 2.65
N PRO A 168 2.18 13.53 1.30
CA PRO A 168 2.44 12.41 0.42
C PRO A 168 3.89 11.93 0.56
N ILE A 169 4.08 10.63 0.47
CA ILE A 169 5.38 9.95 0.39
C ILE A 169 5.59 9.42 -1.01
N ALA A 170 4.58 8.77 -1.60
CA ALA A 170 4.69 8.15 -2.91
C ALA A 170 3.35 8.00 -3.63
N LYS A 171 3.43 7.82 -4.94
CA LYS A 171 2.35 7.41 -5.84
C LYS A 171 2.76 6.08 -6.49
N LEU A 172 1.98 5.03 -6.32
CA LEU A 172 2.27 3.68 -6.80
C LEU A 172 1.26 3.29 -7.89
N ASN A 173 1.71 2.53 -8.88
CA ASN A 173 0.81 1.97 -9.88
C ASN A 173 0.00 0.82 -9.29
N TYR A 174 -1.33 0.93 -9.29
CA TYR A 174 -2.21 -0.09 -8.71
C TYR A 174 -2.10 -1.45 -9.44
N ASN A 175 -2.07 -1.44 -10.78
CA ASN A 175 -2.12 -2.65 -11.61
C ASN A 175 -0.74 -3.31 -11.87
N ASN A 176 0.27 -3.00 -11.04
CA ASN A 176 1.57 -3.68 -11.09
C ASN A 176 1.48 -5.08 -10.48
N CYS A 177 0.98 -6.04 -11.25
CA CYS A 177 0.50 -7.32 -10.76
C CYS A 177 1.22 -8.55 -11.34
N ASN A 178 1.32 -9.61 -10.54
CA ASN A 178 1.67 -10.94 -11.03
C ASN A 178 0.40 -11.69 -11.42
N ARG A 179 -0.11 -11.40 -12.63
CA ARG A 179 -1.39 -11.92 -13.15
C ARG A 179 -1.52 -13.44 -12.98
N ILE A 180 -2.67 -13.85 -12.44
CA ILE A 180 -3.11 -15.23 -12.35
C ILE A 180 -4.24 -15.44 -13.36
N ARG A 181 -4.06 -16.38 -14.28
CA ARG A 181 -5.05 -16.64 -15.34
C ARG A 181 -6.36 -17.15 -14.73
N GLY A 182 -7.46 -16.48 -15.05
CA GLY A 182 -8.79 -16.84 -14.58
C GLY A 182 -9.07 -16.48 -13.11
N ASP A 183 -8.15 -15.75 -12.46
CA ASP A 183 -8.29 -15.34 -11.07
C ASP A 183 -7.74 -13.91 -10.89
N GLU A 184 -8.49 -12.94 -11.41
CA GLU A 184 -8.13 -11.53 -11.23
C GLU A 184 -8.30 -11.11 -9.78
N ASP A 185 -9.33 -11.60 -9.08
CA ASP A 185 -9.65 -11.14 -7.73
C ASP A 185 -8.49 -11.32 -6.74
N HIS A 186 -7.88 -12.51 -6.77
CA HIS A 186 -6.78 -12.89 -5.89
C HIS A 186 -5.40 -12.64 -6.53
N THR A 187 -5.33 -11.96 -7.68
CA THR A 187 -4.04 -11.63 -8.29
C THR A 187 -3.28 -10.64 -7.38
N PRO A 188 -2.03 -10.92 -6.97
CA PRO A 188 -1.29 -10.00 -6.13
C PRO A 188 -0.63 -8.91 -6.95
N CYS A 189 -0.78 -7.69 -6.48
CA CYS A 189 -0.14 -6.49 -7.00
C CYS A 189 0.65 -5.80 -5.90
N GLY A 190 1.51 -4.87 -6.29
CA GLY A 190 2.22 -4.09 -5.30
C GLY A 190 3.05 -2.96 -5.87
N GLY A 191 3.63 -2.19 -4.97
CA GLY A 191 4.53 -1.11 -5.31
C GLY A 191 5.52 -0.85 -4.18
N CYS A 192 6.67 -0.30 -4.54
CA CYS A 192 7.73 0.02 -3.59
C CYS A 192 7.94 1.53 -3.54
N PHE A 193 8.30 2.04 -2.36
CA PHE A 193 8.65 3.44 -2.15
C PHE A 193 9.81 3.56 -1.17
N LYS A 194 10.49 4.70 -1.17
CA LYS A 194 11.54 5.00 -0.19
C LYS A 194 10.94 5.63 1.05
N ILE A 195 11.31 5.13 2.22
CA ILE A 195 11.11 5.86 3.48
C ILE A 195 11.97 7.12 3.41
N PRO A 196 11.46 8.33 3.71
CA PRO A 196 12.28 9.53 3.62
C PRO A 196 13.59 9.39 4.43
N SER A 197 14.70 9.84 3.87
CA SER A 197 16.03 9.61 4.46
C SER A 197 16.29 10.44 5.72
N ASN A 198 15.55 11.52 5.89
CA ASN A 198 15.64 12.46 7.02
C ASN A 198 14.80 12.05 8.25
N ARG A 199 14.21 10.84 8.24
CA ARG A 199 13.39 10.35 9.36
C ARG A 199 14.28 10.08 10.57
N LYS A 200 13.85 10.59 11.73
CA LYS A 200 14.46 10.27 13.02
C LYS A 200 14.01 8.87 13.46
N THR A 201 14.72 8.29 14.42
CA THR A 201 14.28 7.04 15.04
C THR A 201 12.91 7.24 15.71
N GLY A 202 11.96 6.35 15.42
CA GLY A 202 10.64 6.37 16.03
C GLY A 202 9.59 5.61 15.24
N THR A 203 8.36 5.60 15.76
CA THR A 203 7.23 4.88 15.16
C THR A 203 6.36 5.83 14.36
N TYR A 204 6.36 5.67 13.04
CA TYR A 204 5.59 6.50 12.12
C TYR A 204 4.34 5.76 11.67
N MET A 205 3.25 6.50 11.51
CA MET A 205 2.04 6.00 10.86
C MET A 205 2.18 6.21 9.34
N ILE A 206 1.71 5.24 8.55
CA ILE A 206 1.61 5.34 7.10
C ILE A 206 0.21 4.88 6.68
N GLN A 207 -0.34 5.56 5.68
CA GLN A 207 -1.60 5.22 5.04
C GLN A 207 -1.35 4.81 3.58
N TRP A 208 -1.92 3.67 3.19
CA TRP A 208 -2.19 3.29 1.81
C TRP A 208 -3.61 3.77 1.50
N ARG A 209 -3.78 4.52 0.40
CA ARG A 209 -5.07 5.07 -0.01
C ARG A 209 -5.26 4.91 -1.50
N TRP A 210 -6.38 4.35 -1.90
CA TRP A 210 -6.73 4.11 -3.29
C TRP A 210 -8.14 4.64 -3.56
N GLU A 211 -8.34 5.19 -4.75
CA GLU A 211 -9.64 5.65 -5.24
C GLU A 211 -10.10 4.65 -6.30
N LEU A 212 -11.12 3.86 -5.99
CA LEU A 212 -11.66 2.90 -6.97
C LEU A 212 -12.47 3.66 -8.02
N ASN A 213 -13.53 4.32 -7.56
CA ASN A 213 -14.35 5.22 -8.35
C ASN A 213 -14.21 6.65 -7.81
N LYS A 214 -14.60 7.64 -8.61
CA LYS A 214 -14.54 9.05 -8.21
C LYS A 214 -15.28 9.26 -6.87
N GLY A 215 -14.54 9.64 -5.84
CA GLY A 215 -15.05 9.88 -4.49
C GLY A 215 -15.18 8.63 -3.60
N GLU A 216 -14.77 7.46 -4.08
CA GLU A 216 -14.84 6.17 -3.39
C GLU A 216 -13.43 5.70 -3.01
N PHE A 217 -13.07 5.85 -1.72
CA PHE A 217 -11.72 5.66 -1.26
C PHE A 217 -11.59 4.51 -0.28
N TYR A 218 -10.59 3.66 -0.53
CA TYR A 218 -10.20 2.58 0.36
C TYR A 218 -8.89 2.92 1.05
N THR A 219 -8.80 2.67 2.35
CA THR A 219 -7.55 2.90 3.09
C THR A 219 -7.13 1.73 3.96
N SER A 220 -5.81 1.62 4.15
CA SER A 220 -5.21 0.79 5.18
C SER A 220 -4.13 1.56 5.90
N CYS A 221 -4.10 1.46 7.22
CA CYS A 221 -3.17 2.14 8.10
C CYS A 221 -2.27 1.16 8.86
N TRP A 222 -0.99 1.50 8.92
CA TRP A 222 -0.01 0.77 9.71
C TRP A 222 0.96 1.70 10.41
N ASP A 223 1.67 1.14 11.37
CA ASP A 223 2.81 1.74 12.01
C ASP A 223 4.09 1.07 11.50
N VAL A 224 5.14 1.85 11.36
CA VAL A 224 6.47 1.37 11.00
C VAL A 224 7.49 1.89 12.01
N GLN A 225 8.28 0.98 12.56
CA GLN A 225 9.43 1.34 13.38
C GLN A 225 10.58 1.76 12.46
N VAL A 226 10.84 3.05 12.37
CA VAL A 226 11.96 3.60 11.62
C VAL A 226 13.17 3.72 12.54
N LYS A 227 14.31 3.21 12.09
CA LYS A 227 15.63 3.51 12.64
C LYS A 227 16.23 4.67 11.83
N GLY A 228 16.42 5.82 12.46
CA GLY A 228 17.01 6.98 11.79
C GLY A 228 18.45 6.70 11.38
N ARG A 229 18.94 7.42 10.36
CA ARG A 229 20.37 7.42 10.05
C ARG A 229 21.07 8.33 11.04
N THR A 230 22.09 7.83 11.73
CA THR A 230 23.05 8.68 12.42
C THR A 230 23.84 9.41 11.33
N VAL A 231 23.55 10.69 11.10
CA VAL A 231 24.48 11.53 10.36
C VAL A 231 25.70 11.62 11.27
N LYS A 232 26.78 10.90 10.95
CA LYS A 232 28.07 11.18 11.57
C LYS A 232 28.34 12.65 11.26
N PRO A 233 28.57 13.52 12.26
CA PRO A 233 29.01 14.87 11.95
C PRO A 233 30.24 14.73 11.08
N ASN A 234 30.16 15.28 9.87
CA ASN A 234 31.33 15.50 9.06
C ASN A 234 32.18 16.48 9.88
N VAL A 235 33.12 15.96 10.66
CA VAL A 235 34.19 16.80 11.19
C VAL A 235 34.99 17.16 9.95
N GLN A 236 34.58 18.25 9.34
CA GLN A 236 35.34 18.91 8.30
C GLN A 236 36.64 19.30 8.99
N SER A 237 37.67 18.46 8.82
CA SER A 237 39.02 18.77 9.22
C SER A 237 39.34 20.11 8.57
N LEU A 238 39.55 21.14 9.40
CA LEU A 238 40.06 22.42 8.94
C LEU A 238 41.32 22.14 8.10
N PRO A 239 41.42 22.67 6.87
CA PRO A 239 42.65 22.53 6.10
C PRO A 239 43.76 23.30 6.83
N SER A 240 44.73 22.54 7.34
CA SER A 240 46.02 23.07 7.76
C SER A 240 46.73 23.61 6.51
N ASN A 241 47.13 24.88 6.58
CA ASN A 241 47.79 25.61 5.52
C ASN A 241 49.17 24.97 5.26
N GLY A 242 49.32 24.30 4.11
CA GLY A 242 50.57 23.68 3.67
C GLY A 242 50.68 23.81 2.15
N THR A 243 51.66 24.61 1.74
CA THR A 243 51.98 25.03 0.37
C THR A 243 52.77 23.96 -0.41
N GLU A 244 52.49 23.86 -1.73
CA GLU A 244 53.30 23.29 -2.84
C GLU A 244 53.55 21.75 -2.85
N THR A 245 53.59 21.02 -3.99
CA THR A 245 53.73 21.33 -5.43
C THR A 245 53.26 20.16 -6.32
N THR A 246 52.75 20.49 -7.51
CA THR A 246 52.79 19.83 -8.85
C THR A 246 52.30 18.39 -9.12
N ASN A 247 51.37 18.33 -10.09
CA ASN A 247 51.20 17.47 -11.28
C ASN A 247 51.29 15.94 -11.17
N ASP A 248 50.23 15.24 -11.61
CA ASP A 248 50.19 14.62 -12.94
C ASP A 248 48.78 14.10 -13.32
N ASN A 249 48.48 14.20 -14.61
CA ASN A 249 47.32 13.65 -15.31
C ASN A 249 47.41 12.12 -15.37
N GLU A 250 46.30 11.41 -15.12
CA GLU A 250 45.98 10.23 -15.93
C GLU A 250 44.47 9.96 -16.00
N SER A 251 44.05 9.55 -17.18
CA SER A 251 42.68 9.34 -17.65
C SER A 251 42.24 7.91 -17.35
N SER A 252 40.98 7.71 -16.97
CA SER A 252 40.21 6.57 -17.46
C SER A 252 38.72 6.80 -17.25
N ALA A 253 37.99 6.73 -18.36
CA ALA A 253 36.55 6.68 -18.43
C ALA A 253 35.99 5.44 -17.73
N ASP A 254 34.82 5.56 -17.13
CA ASP A 254 33.84 4.49 -17.04
C ASP A 254 32.44 5.11 -17.09
N GLU A 255 31.67 4.67 -18.08
CA GLU A 255 30.31 5.12 -18.38
C GLU A 255 29.33 4.56 -17.35
N ASP A 256 28.66 5.45 -16.60
CA ASP A 256 27.60 5.10 -15.67
C ASP A 256 26.24 5.28 -16.37
N HIS A 257 25.49 4.19 -16.55
CA HIS A 257 24.12 4.19 -17.07
C HIS A 257 23.13 4.55 -15.94
N PRO A 258 22.35 5.64 -16.03
CA PRO A 258 21.37 5.96 -15.00
C PRO A 258 20.05 5.22 -15.24
N LEU A 259 19.61 4.48 -14.23
CA LEU A 259 18.20 4.09 -14.06
C LEU A 259 17.39 5.37 -13.79
N GLY A 260 16.40 5.61 -14.65
CA GLY A 260 15.61 6.84 -14.69
C GLY A 260 15.04 7.27 -13.34
N ASP A 261 15.43 8.48 -12.95
CA ASP A 261 14.87 9.23 -11.84
C ASP A 261 13.52 9.83 -12.29
N ASN A 262 12.43 9.45 -11.61
CA ASN A 262 11.09 9.94 -11.92
C ASN A 262 10.60 10.85 -10.78
N SER A 263 11.38 11.88 -10.48
CA SER A 263 11.07 12.91 -9.50
C SER A 263 10.61 14.18 -10.20
N ASN A 264 9.44 14.18 -10.85
CA ASN A 264 8.75 15.40 -11.27
C ASN A 264 7.26 15.13 -11.50
N ALA A 265 6.50 15.02 -10.40
CA ALA A 265 5.04 15.04 -10.43
C ALA A 265 4.47 15.51 -9.09
N PHE A 266 4.81 16.73 -8.67
CA PHE A 266 4.29 17.33 -7.42
C PHE A 266 3.83 18.79 -7.58
N SER A 267 3.39 19.21 -8.78
CA SER A 267 2.80 20.54 -8.97
C SER A 267 1.27 20.58 -9.04
N ASP A 268 0.57 19.46 -9.24
CA ASP A 268 -0.86 19.53 -9.66
C ASP A 268 -1.88 19.06 -8.62
N LEU A 269 -1.51 18.80 -7.36
CA LEU A 269 -2.43 18.29 -6.33
C LEU A 269 -2.91 19.34 -5.31
N ALA A 270 -2.87 20.64 -5.67
CA ALA A 270 -3.37 21.72 -4.82
C ALA A 270 -4.61 22.46 -5.38
N ARG A 271 -5.28 21.89 -6.39
CA ARG A 271 -6.57 22.38 -6.88
C ARG A 271 -7.51 21.21 -7.07
N GLU A 272 -8.29 20.93 -6.02
CA GLU A 272 -9.72 20.55 -6.03
C GLU A 272 -10.17 20.32 -4.58
#